data_AF-A0A1W9U7V8-F1
#
_entry.id   AF-A0A1W9U7V8-F1
#
_cell.length_a   1.000
_cell.length_b   1.000
_cell.length_c   1.000
_cell.angle_alpha   90.00
_cell.angle_beta   90.00
_cell.angle_gamma   90.00
#
_symmetry.space_group_name_H-M   'P 1'
#
loop_
_entity.id
_entity.type
_entity.pdbx_description
1 polymer ?
#
loop_
_entity_poly.entity_id
_entity_poly.type
_entity_poly.pdbx_seq_one_letter_code
_entity_poly.pdbx_strand_id
1 'polypeptide(L)'
;MKVKLAPFISFVIFSLFIFCSVPVSHARSQAQIRAMKERAHAVSKRKNRFVTKVLNEFGINYTIDRYGIVTRINVTGKWRHVTRIDVVPMVRKGPTADEVIGHEIFIYTDKETVHLLSHRKVR
;
A
#
# COMPACT_ATOMS: atom_id res chain seq x y z
N MET A 1 32.45 19.94 58.06
CA MET A 1 31.31 19.35 57.32
C MET A 1 31.84 18.33 56.32
N LYS A 2 31.69 17.03 56.60
CA LYS A 2 32.07 15.96 55.66
C LYS A 2 30.87 15.66 54.77
N VAL A 3 30.87 16.21 53.55
CA VAL A 3 29.82 15.94 52.56
C VAL A 3 29.97 14.47 52.14
N LYS A 4 28.95 13.64 52.39
CA LYS A 4 28.97 12.22 52.00
C LYS A 4 29.02 12.16 50.47
N LEU A 5 30.13 11.64 49.92
CA LEU A 5 30.43 11.58 48.47
C LEU A 5 29.63 10.46 47.74
N ALA A 6 29.17 9.45 48.48
CA ALA A 6 28.44 8.29 47.97
C ALA A 6 27.10 8.58 47.26
N PRO A 7 26.19 9.45 47.75
CA PRO A 7 24.93 9.74 47.06
C PRO A 7 25.12 10.50 45.74
N PHE A 8 26.23 11.25 45.59
CA PHE A 8 26.50 12.03 44.38
C PHE A 8 26.87 11.11 43.20
N ILE A 9 27.68 10.08 43.45
CA ILE A 9 28.09 9.09 42.44
C ILE A 9 26.88 8.25 41.99
N SER A 10 26.02 7.85 42.93
CA SER A 10 24.79 7.10 42.62
C SER A 10 23.83 7.91 41.74
N PHE A 11 23.73 9.23 41.95
CA PHE A 11 22.88 10.11 41.16
C PHE A 11 23.39 10.28 39.73
N VAL A 12 24.71 10.37 39.55
CA VAL A 12 25.36 10.46 38.22
C VAL A 12 25.16 9.18 37.42
N ILE A 13 25.31 8.01 38.05
CA ILE A 13 25.11 6.71 37.39
C ILE A 13 23.64 6.53 36.96
N PHE A 14 22.69 6.92 37.82
CA PHE A 14 21.26 6.86 37.52
C PHE A 14 20.87 7.81 36.36
N SER A 15 21.44 9.02 36.35
CA SER A 15 21.27 9.98 35.25
C SER A 15 21.83 9.47 33.91
N LEU A 16 22.96 8.77 33.93
CA LEU A 16 23.58 8.22 32.72
C LEU A 16 22.72 7.09 32.11
N PHE A 17 22.12 6.26 32.97
CA PHE A 17 21.21 5.19 32.55
C PHE A 17 19.94 5.72 31.87
N ILE A 18 19.39 6.84 32.37
CA ILE A 18 18.22 7.48 31.78
C ILE A 18 18.53 8.04 30.38
N PHE A 19 19.70 8.65 30.20
CA PHE A 19 20.10 9.21 28.90
C PHE A 19 20.43 8.16 27.84
N CYS A 20 20.95 6.99 28.21
CA CYS A 20 21.18 5.88 27.26
C CYS A 20 19.88 5.17 26.81
N SER A 21 18.76 5.42 27.49
CA SER A 21 17.49 4.73 27.22
C SER A 21 16.60 5.44 26.19
N VAL A 22 17.00 6.61 25.70
CA VAL A 22 16.17 7.36 24.73
C VAL A 22 16.27 6.67 23.37
N PRO A 23 15.19 6.07 22.85
CA PRO A 23 15.22 5.49 21.51
C PRO A 23 15.51 6.63 20.53
N VAL A 24 16.58 6.49 19.75
CA VAL A 24 16.91 7.40 18.65
C VAL A 24 15.77 7.32 17.63
N SER A 25 14.79 8.20 17.79
CA SER A 25 13.72 8.39 16.82
C SER A 25 14.37 8.99 15.57
N HIS A 26 14.67 8.13 14.60
CA HIS A 26 15.23 8.55 13.32
C HIS A 26 14.15 9.37 12.60
N ALA A 27 14.17 10.69 12.80
CA ALA A 27 13.34 11.61 12.04
C ALA A 27 13.63 11.38 10.56
N ARG A 28 12.66 10.80 9.82
CA ARG A 28 12.80 10.57 8.38
C ARG A 28 13.08 11.90 7.70
N SER A 29 14.11 11.95 6.88
CA SER A 29 14.46 13.20 6.19
C SER A 29 13.33 13.61 5.22
N GLN A 30 13.19 14.91 4.95
CA GLN A 30 12.18 15.38 4.00
C GLN A 30 12.30 14.72 2.62
N ALA A 31 13.53 14.40 2.21
CA ALA A 31 13.81 13.65 0.98
C ALA A 31 13.20 12.24 1.01
N GLN A 32 13.28 11.52 2.14
CA GLN A 32 12.67 10.19 2.31
C GLN A 32 11.14 10.26 2.26
N ILE A 33 10.54 11.28 2.89
CA ILE A 33 9.09 11.48 2.87
C ILE A 33 8.62 11.77 1.44
N ARG A 34 9.34 12.62 0.71
CA ARG A 34 9.03 12.93 -0.69
C ARG A 34 9.14 11.69 -1.59
N ALA A 35 10.23 10.93 -1.49
CA ALA A 35 10.41 9.70 -2.26
C ALA A 35 9.29 8.68 -1.98
N MET A 36 8.86 8.56 -0.73
CA MET A 36 7.74 7.68 -0.36
C MET A 36 6.42 8.14 -0.99
N LYS A 37 6.12 9.44 -0.98
CA LYS A 37 4.92 10.01 -1.63
C LYS A 37 4.93 9.78 -3.14
N GLU A 38 6.07 10.02 -3.79
CA GLU A 38 6.24 9.79 -5.23
C GLU A 38 6.02 8.32 -5.59
N ARG A 39 6.59 7.40 -4.81
CA ARG A 39 6.36 5.95 -4.98
C ARG A 39 4.90 5.56 -4.78
N ALA A 40 4.25 6.04 -3.72
CA ALA A 40 2.84 5.75 -3.47
C ALA A 40 1.96 6.22 -4.64
N HIS A 41 2.22 7.42 -5.17
CA HIS A 41 1.51 7.94 -6.34
C HIS A 41 1.77 7.08 -7.60
N ALA A 42 3.01 6.68 -7.84
CA ALA A 42 3.37 5.82 -8.97
C ALA A 42 2.68 4.46 -8.89
N VAL A 43 2.64 3.83 -7.71
CA VAL A 43 1.95 2.54 -7.47
C VAL A 43 0.45 2.71 -7.73
N SER A 44 -0.20 3.73 -7.17
CA SER A 44 -1.63 3.99 -7.40
C SER A 44 -1.95 4.18 -8.88
N LYS A 45 -1.14 4.98 -9.60
CA LYS A 45 -1.32 5.19 -11.04
C LYS A 45 -1.18 3.89 -11.83
N ARG A 46 -0.25 3.01 -11.44
CA ARG A 46 -0.01 1.71 -12.08
C ARG A 46 -1.17 0.75 -11.83
N LYS A 47 -1.65 0.66 -10.58
CA LYS A 47 -2.83 -0.13 -10.20
C LYS A 47 -4.07 0.32 -10.98
N ASN A 48 -4.35 1.63 -10.99
CA ASN A 48 -5.51 2.20 -11.69
C ASN A 48 -5.46 1.89 -13.20
N ARG A 49 -4.30 2.07 -13.83
CA ARG A 49 -4.10 1.74 -15.24
C ARG A 49 -4.25 0.25 -15.54
N PHE A 50 -3.82 -0.62 -14.63
CA PHE A 50 -3.98 -2.05 -14.78
C PHE A 50 -5.46 -2.44 -14.78
N VAL A 51 -6.23 -1.95 -13.81
CA VAL A 51 -7.67 -2.22 -13.69
C VAL A 51 -8.42 -1.80 -14.96
N THR A 52 -8.17 -0.59 -15.48
CA THR A 52 -8.84 -0.11 -16.69
C THR A 52 -8.50 -0.95 -17.93
N LYS A 53 -7.25 -1.41 -18.06
CA LYS A 53 -6.86 -2.35 -19.13
C LYS A 53 -7.63 -3.66 -19.05
N VAL A 54 -7.79 -4.21 -17.85
CA VAL A 54 -8.56 -5.45 -17.68
C VAL A 54 -10.03 -5.22 -18.00
N LEU A 55 -10.64 -4.14 -17.52
CA LEU A 55 -12.04 -3.83 -17.86
C LEU A 55 -12.26 -3.69 -19.38
N ASN A 56 -11.34 -3.04 -20.09
CA ASN A 56 -11.38 -2.94 -21.55
C ASN A 56 -11.28 -4.31 -22.22
N GLU A 57 -10.40 -5.19 -21.74
CA GLU A 57 -10.23 -6.55 -22.26
C GLU A 57 -11.49 -7.41 -22.09
N PHE A 58 -12.22 -7.21 -20.99
CA PHE A 58 -13.48 -7.87 -20.72
C PHE A 58 -14.70 -7.15 -21.36
N GLY A 59 -14.49 -6.06 -22.09
CA GLY A 59 -15.58 -5.29 -22.71
C GLY A 59 -16.52 -4.61 -21.71
N ILE A 60 -16.07 -4.40 -20.48
CA ILE A 60 -16.89 -3.80 -19.41
C ILE A 60 -16.76 -2.27 -19.51
N ASN A 61 -17.87 -1.58 -19.71
CA ASN A 61 -17.88 -0.12 -19.71
C ASN A 61 -17.69 0.42 -18.28
N TYR A 62 -16.91 1.50 -18.14
CA TYR A 62 -16.59 2.09 -16.85
C TYR A 62 -16.43 3.62 -16.93
N THR A 63 -16.51 4.28 -15.78
CA THR A 63 -16.15 5.69 -15.61
C THR A 63 -14.97 5.83 -14.67
N ILE A 64 -14.13 6.85 -14.90
CA ILE A 64 -12.98 7.16 -14.05
C ILE A 64 -13.08 8.58 -13.48
N ASP A 65 -12.45 8.80 -12.33
CA ASP A 65 -12.25 10.14 -11.78
C ASP A 65 -10.97 10.81 -12.33
N ARG A 66 -10.68 12.01 -11.83
CA ARG A 66 -9.47 12.78 -12.18
C ARG A 66 -8.14 12.09 -11.83
N TYR A 67 -8.16 11.09 -10.96
CA TYR A 67 -7.01 10.29 -10.55
C TYR A 67 -6.92 8.94 -11.30
N GLY A 68 -7.85 8.70 -12.23
CA GLY A 68 -7.94 7.45 -12.99
C GLY A 68 -8.53 6.28 -12.19
N ILE A 69 -9.14 6.54 -11.03
CA ILE A 69 -9.81 5.52 -10.22
C ILE A 69 -11.16 5.22 -10.87
N VAL A 70 -11.46 3.93 -11.04
CA VAL A 70 -12.76 3.50 -11.56
C VAL A 70 -13.84 3.77 -10.52
N THR A 71 -14.83 4.58 -10.88
CA THR A 71 -15.91 5.02 -9.98
C THR A 71 -17.23 4.30 -10.23
N ARG A 72 -17.48 3.90 -11.48
CA ARG A 72 -18.66 3.13 -11.86
C ARG A 72 -18.31 2.11 -12.92
N ILE A 73 -19.02 0.98 -12.91
CA ILE A 73 -18.95 -0.05 -13.95
C ILE A 73 -20.36 -0.36 -14.44
N ASN A 74 -20.48 -0.74 -15.70
CA ASN A 74 -21.72 -1.24 -16.28
C ASN A 74 -21.66 -2.77 -16.35
N VAL A 75 -22.47 -3.43 -15.54
CA VAL A 75 -22.57 -4.88 -15.50
C VAL A 75 -23.99 -5.25 -15.91
N THR A 76 -24.14 -6.08 -16.93
CA THR A 76 -25.46 -6.52 -17.43
C THR A 76 -26.41 -5.36 -17.78
N GLY A 77 -25.86 -4.26 -18.33
CA GLY A 77 -26.65 -3.08 -18.71
C GLY A 77 -26.99 -2.13 -17.57
N LYS A 78 -26.56 -2.41 -16.34
CA LYS A 78 -26.82 -1.56 -15.16
C LYS A 78 -25.54 -0.92 -14.67
N TRP A 79 -25.56 0.41 -14.53
CA TRP A 79 -24.48 1.16 -13.90
C TRP A 79 -24.49 0.95 -12.39
N ARG A 80 -23.33 0.59 -11.84
CA ARG A 80 -23.10 0.33 -10.41
C ARG A 80 -22.00 1.21 -9.88
N HIS A 81 -22.14 1.67 -8.64
CA HIS A 81 -21.10 2.46 -7.98
C HIS A 81 -20.03 1.53 -7.45
N VAL A 82 -18.78 1.78 -7.80
CA VAL A 82 -17.65 1.00 -7.27
C VAL A 82 -17.28 1.53 -5.89
N THR A 83 -17.25 0.64 -4.91
CA THR A 83 -16.89 0.97 -3.52
C THR A 83 -15.44 0.61 -3.22
N ARG A 84 -14.96 -0.50 -3.77
CA ARG A 84 -13.59 -0.99 -3.58
C ARG A 84 -13.13 -1.83 -4.77
N ILE A 85 -11.82 -1.79 -5.04
CA ILE A 85 -11.18 -2.69 -6.01
C ILE A 85 -9.95 -3.33 -5.39
N ASP A 86 -9.98 -4.66 -5.32
CA ASP A 86 -8.85 -5.48 -4.89
C ASP A 86 -8.24 -6.17 -6.11
N VAL A 87 -6.91 -6.16 -6.18
CA VAL A 87 -6.13 -6.79 -7.24
C VAL A 87 -5.16 -7.73 -6.56
N VAL A 88 -5.38 -9.03 -6.71
CA VAL A 88 -4.64 -10.09 -6.01
C VAL A 88 -3.76 -10.82 -7.02
N PRO A 89 -2.43 -10.79 -6.87
CA PRO A 89 -1.54 -11.52 -7.77
C PRO A 89 -1.69 -13.02 -7.56
N MET A 90 -1.78 -13.76 -8.66
CA MET A 90 -1.72 -15.21 -8.66
C MET A 90 -0.27 -15.63 -8.86
N VAL A 91 0.24 -16.41 -7.92
CA VAL A 91 1.64 -16.78 -7.88
C VAL A 91 1.78 -18.28 -8.09
N ARG A 92 2.67 -18.65 -9.01
CA ARG A 92 3.13 -20.02 -9.19
C ARG A 92 4.53 -20.15 -8.60
N LYS A 93 4.71 -21.11 -7.70
CA LYS A 93 6.04 -21.40 -7.14
C LYS A 93 6.96 -21.93 -8.23
N GLY A 94 8.10 -21.27 -8.40
CA GLY A 94 9.16 -21.69 -9.31
C GLY A 94 10.36 -22.27 -8.56
N PRO A 95 11.30 -22.92 -9.27
CA PRO A 95 12.50 -23.49 -8.66
C PRO A 95 13.49 -22.43 -8.15
N THR A 96 13.48 -21.23 -8.74
CA THR A 96 14.39 -20.12 -8.37
C THR A 96 13.67 -18.93 -7.74
N ALA A 97 12.47 -18.62 -8.24
CA ALA A 97 11.64 -17.54 -7.74
C ALA A 97 10.18 -17.81 -8.06
N ASP A 98 9.31 -17.25 -7.22
CA ASP A 98 7.87 -17.20 -7.44
C ASP A 98 7.52 -16.35 -8.67
N GLU A 99 6.71 -16.90 -9.57
CA GLU A 99 6.27 -16.22 -10.78
C GLU A 99 4.82 -15.75 -10.65
N VAL A 100 4.57 -14.46 -10.89
CA VAL A 100 3.20 -13.95 -11.05
C VAL A 100 2.67 -14.38 -12.42
N ILE A 101 1.69 -15.28 -12.41
CA ILE A 101 1.07 -15.85 -13.61
C ILE A 101 -0.20 -15.12 -14.04
N GLY A 102 -0.76 -14.29 -13.16
CA GLY A 102 -2.00 -13.55 -13.42
C GLY A 102 -2.44 -12.75 -12.21
N HIS A 103 -3.65 -12.21 -12.27
CA HIS A 103 -4.29 -11.47 -11.19
C HIS A 103 -5.78 -11.78 -11.15
N GLU A 104 -6.28 -12.00 -9.94
CA GLU A 104 -7.70 -11.93 -9.64
C GLU A 104 -8.05 -10.49 -9.28
N ILE A 105 -9.16 -10.01 -9.83
CA ILE A 105 -9.62 -8.64 -9.64
C ILE A 105 -11.04 -8.68 -9.12
N PHE A 106 -11.23 -8.18 -7.90
CA PHE A 106 -12.51 -8.10 -7.23
C PHE A 106 -12.97 -6.64 -7.23
N ILE A 107 -14.09 -6.37 -7.90
CA ILE A 107 -14.71 -5.05 -7.95
C ILE A 107 -15.98 -5.12 -7.12
N TYR A 108 -15.91 -4.51 -5.94
CA TYR A 108 -17.04 -4.40 -5.03
C TYR A 108 -17.89 -3.22 -5.45
N THR A 109 -19.19 -3.45 -5.55
CA THR A 109 -20.18 -2.41 -5.84
C THR A 109 -21.17 -2.27 -4.68
N ASP A 110 -22.14 -1.38 -4.84
CA ASP A 110 -23.26 -1.22 -3.91
C ASP A 110 -24.19 -2.44 -3.84
N LYS A 111 -24.15 -3.35 -4.84
CA LYS A 111 -25.08 -4.49 -4.93
C LYS A 111 -24.42 -5.85 -5.05
N GLU A 112 -23.27 -5.92 -5.70
CA GLU A 112 -22.63 -7.18 -6.07
C GLU A 112 -21.10 -7.04 -6.10
N THR A 113 -20.41 -8.19 -6.13
CA THR A 113 -18.97 -8.25 -6.38
C THR A 113 -18.74 -8.86 -7.74
N VAL A 114 -18.06 -8.13 -8.61
CA VAL A 114 -17.60 -8.64 -9.90
C VAL A 114 -16.22 -9.23 -9.71
N HIS A 115 -16.05 -10.49 -10.11
CA HIS A 115 -14.77 -11.18 -10.07
C HIS A 115 -14.25 -11.41 -11.49
N LEU A 116 -13.04 -10.91 -11.78
CA LEU A 116 -12.37 -11.04 -13.08
C LEU A 116 -11.02 -11.72 -12.91
N LEU A 117 -10.72 -12.66 -13.80
CA LEU A 117 -9.45 -13.36 -13.85
C LEU A 117 -8.62 -12.87 -15.05
N SER A 118 -7.51 -12.16 -14.80
CA SER A 118 -6.64 -11.67 -15.87
C SER A 118 -5.29 -12.37 -15.86
N HIS A 119 -4.87 -12.92 -17.00
CA HIS A 119 -3.51 -13.46 -17.18
C HIS A 119 -2.45 -12.37 -17.42
N ARG A 120 -2.83 -11.09 -17.33
CA ARG A 120 -1.90 -9.97 -17.51
C ARG A 120 -1.01 -9.80 -16.28
N LYS A 121 0.27 -9.53 -16.55
CA LYS A 121 1.22 -9.02 -15.54
C LYS A 121 1.01 -7.50 -15.38
N VAL A 122 1.02 -7.02 -14.13
CA VAL A 122 1.01 -5.57 -13.83
C VAL A 122 2.35 -4.99 -14.32
N ARG A 123 2.31 -4.07 -15.28
CA ARG A 123 3.49 -3.40 -15.87
C ARG A 123 3.47 -1.90 -15.66
#